data_AF-A0A383E9Q0-F1
#
_entry.id   AF-A0A383E9Q0-F1
#
_cell.length_a   1.000
_cell.length_b   1.000
_cell.length_c   1.000
_cell.angle_alpha   90.00
_cell.angle_beta   90.00
_cell.angle_gamma   90.00
#
_symmetry.space_group_name_H-M   'P 1'
#
loop_
_entity.id
_entity.type
_entity.pdbx_description
1 polymer ?
#
loop_
_entity_poly.entity_id
_entity_poly.type
_entity_poly.pdbx_seq_one_letter_code
_entity_poly.pdbx_strand_id
1 'polypeptide(L)'
;MSPIAWSNDDLPELGGETSLETCLHETRSAGYTGTETGGKFPRDVAALSEVLQAHDLKLVSGWYSGTLLGREVEEEKDQIAAQ
;
A
#
# COMPACT_ATOMS: atom_id res chain seq x y z
N MET A 1 -6.33 -7.86 -1.86
CA MET A 1 -5.52 -7.99 -3.10
C MET A 1 -4.33 -7.04 -3.00
N SER A 2 -3.32 -7.13 -3.87
CA SER A 2 -2.12 -6.25 -3.83
C SER A 2 -2.08 -5.26 -5.01
N PRO A 3 -1.82 -3.94 -4.78
CA PRO A 3 -1.90 -2.90 -5.81
C PRO A 3 -0.81 -3.00 -6.89
N ILE A 4 0.20 -3.85 -6.69
CA ILE A 4 1.26 -4.13 -7.67
C ILE A 4 0.72 -4.61 -9.03
N ALA A 5 -0.51 -5.16 -9.06
CA ALA A 5 -1.19 -5.56 -10.29
C ALA A 5 -1.55 -4.37 -11.21
N TRP A 6 -1.62 -3.15 -10.69
CA TRP A 6 -1.94 -1.92 -11.44
C TRP A 6 -0.76 -0.98 -11.62
N SER A 7 0.16 -0.97 -10.66
CA SER A 7 1.38 -0.15 -10.72
C SER A 7 2.49 -0.77 -9.89
N ASN A 8 3.69 -0.88 -10.46
CA ASN A 8 4.86 -1.40 -9.76
C ASN A 8 5.71 -0.24 -9.20
N ASP A 9 6.00 -0.27 -7.91
CA ASP A 9 6.79 0.78 -7.23
C ASP A 9 8.30 0.69 -7.56
N ASP A 10 8.82 -0.50 -7.89
CA ASP A 10 10.22 -0.73 -8.25
C ASP A 10 10.49 -0.51 -9.75
N LEU A 11 9.48 -0.76 -10.61
CA LEU A 11 9.53 -0.60 -12.07
C LEU A 11 8.38 0.31 -12.53
N PRO A 12 8.51 1.65 -12.40
CA PRO A 12 7.43 2.59 -12.69
C PRO A 12 6.89 2.53 -14.12
N GLU A 13 7.66 2.05 -15.09
CA GLU A 13 7.18 1.81 -16.45
C GLU A 13 6.03 0.79 -16.52
N LEU A 14 5.91 -0.08 -15.51
CA LEU A 14 4.83 -1.05 -15.38
C LEU A 14 3.66 -0.42 -14.62
N GLY A 15 2.81 0.30 -15.36
CA GLY A 15 1.57 0.87 -14.82
C GLY A 15 1.75 2.17 -14.02
N GLY A 16 2.88 2.87 -14.19
CA GLY A 16 3.13 4.18 -13.57
C GLY A 16 2.08 5.24 -13.88
N GLU A 17 1.45 5.17 -15.05
CA GLU A 17 0.37 6.10 -15.43
C GLU A 17 -1.00 5.71 -14.84
N THR A 18 -1.16 4.50 -14.29
CA THR A 18 -2.41 4.07 -13.65
C THR A 18 -2.64 4.86 -12.38
N SER A 19 -3.73 5.61 -12.28
CA SER A 19 -4.02 6.39 -11.07
C SER A 19 -4.39 5.49 -9.89
N LEU A 20 -4.26 6.02 -8.66
CA LEU A 20 -4.76 5.35 -7.47
C LEU A 20 -6.28 5.10 -7.57
N GLU A 21 -7.02 6.09 -8.07
CA GLU A 21 -8.48 6.00 -8.25
C GLU A 21 -8.87 4.84 -9.16
N THR A 22 -8.19 4.67 -10.30
CA THR A 22 -8.42 3.54 -11.21
C THR A 22 -8.13 2.22 -10.50
N CYS A 23 -6.99 2.10 -9.82
CA CYS A 23 -6.62 0.90 -9.07
C CYS A 23 -7.69 0.53 -8.03
N LEU A 24 -8.17 1.48 -7.22
CA LEU A 24 -9.18 1.23 -6.18
C LEU A 24 -10.56 0.91 -6.77
N HIS A 25 -10.97 1.63 -7.82
CA HIS A 25 -12.23 1.37 -8.52
C HIS A 25 -12.27 -0.03 -9.13
N GLU A 26 -11.20 -0.42 -9.84
CA GLU A 26 -11.11 -1.74 -10.46
C GLU A 26 -10.93 -2.86 -9.44
N THR A 27 -10.21 -2.61 -8.34
CA THR A 27 -10.12 -3.53 -7.20
C THR A 27 -11.50 -3.89 -6.67
N ARG A 28 -12.36 -2.88 -6.45
CA ARG A 28 -13.72 -3.14 -5.98
C ARG A 28 -14.58 -3.82 -7.04
N SER A 29 -14.48 -3.38 -8.29
CA SER A 29 -15.23 -3.96 -9.42
C SER A 29 -14.88 -5.43 -9.66
N ALA A 30 -13.65 -5.85 -9.37
CA ALA A 30 -13.22 -7.23 -9.41
C ALA A 30 -13.76 -8.10 -8.25
N GLY A 31 -14.52 -7.52 -7.31
CA GLY A 31 -15.16 -8.23 -6.20
C GLY A 31 -14.34 -8.30 -4.91
N TYR A 32 -13.21 -7.59 -4.84
CA TYR A 32 -12.43 -7.51 -3.60
C TYR A 32 -13.01 -6.47 -2.63
N THR A 33 -12.87 -6.75 -1.34
CA THR A 33 -13.31 -5.85 -0.25
C THR A 33 -12.13 -5.22 0.49
N GLY A 34 -10.91 -5.39 -0.01
CA GLY A 34 -9.71 -4.84 0.62
C GLY A 34 -8.43 -4.96 -0.20
N THR A 35 -7.48 -4.09 0.14
CA THR A 35 -6.20 -3.88 -0.54
C THR A 35 -5.05 -3.82 0.45
N GLU A 36 -3.85 -4.14 0.00
CA GLU A 36 -2.60 -3.73 0.65
C GLU A 36 -2.28 -2.26 0.30
N THR A 37 -1.32 -1.65 1.00
CA THR A 37 -0.76 -0.35 0.60
C THR A 37 0.16 -0.48 -0.61
N GLY A 38 0.25 0.57 -1.44
CA GLY A 38 1.26 0.73 -2.49
C GLY A 38 1.82 2.16 -2.51
N GLY A 39 2.85 2.41 -3.32
CA GLY A 39 3.57 3.68 -3.32
C GLY A 39 2.75 4.92 -3.69
N LYS A 40 1.62 4.73 -4.38
CA LYS A 40 0.66 5.80 -4.73
C LYS A 40 -0.36 6.12 -3.64
N PHE A 41 -0.41 5.35 -2.56
CA PHE A 41 -1.40 5.52 -1.49
C PHE A 41 -0.97 6.67 -0.55
N PRO A 42 -1.93 7.41 0.05
CA PRO A 42 -1.61 8.37 1.10
C PRO A 42 -0.91 7.68 2.28
N ARG A 43 0.08 8.37 2.87
CA ARG A 43 0.76 7.93 4.10
C ARG A 43 0.08 8.41 5.38
N ASP A 44 -0.68 9.50 5.29
CA ASP A 44 -1.49 9.96 6.41
C ASP A 44 -2.67 9.00 6.64
N VAL A 45 -2.88 8.60 7.89
CA VAL A 45 -3.88 7.58 8.27
C VAL A 45 -5.30 8.05 7.94
N ALA A 46 -5.60 9.34 8.14
CA ALA A 46 -6.94 9.87 7.88
C ALA A 46 -7.21 9.92 6.37
N ALA A 47 -6.27 10.42 5.58
CA ALA A 47 -6.38 10.44 4.12
C ALA A 47 -6.45 9.03 3.51
N LEU A 48 -5.67 8.08 4.04
CA LEU A 48 -5.74 6.68 3.62
C LEU A 48 -7.10 6.06 3.94
N SER A 49 -7.62 6.31 5.14
CA SER A 49 -8.94 5.83 5.53
C SER A 49 -10.04 6.43 4.64
N GLU A 50 -9.97 7.73 4.36
CA GLU A 50 -10.94 8.42 3.52
C GLU A 50 -10.98 7.84 2.10
N VAL A 51 -9.82 7.68 1.45
CA VAL A 51 -9.78 7.15 0.08
C VAL A 51 -10.28 5.71 0.02
N LEU A 52 -9.92 4.86 0.98
CA LEU A 52 -10.38 3.46 0.99
C LEU A 52 -11.89 3.36 1.23
N GLN A 53 -12.43 4.17 2.15
CA GLN A 53 -13.87 4.20 2.43
C GLN A 53 -14.67 4.69 1.22
N ALA A 54 -14.16 5.68 0.47
CA ALA A 54 -14.80 6.17 -0.75
C ALA A 54 -14.98 5.05 -1.82
N HIS A 55 -14.18 3.99 -1.76
CA HIS A 55 -14.24 2.84 -2.67
C HIS A 55 -14.83 1.56 -2.03
N ASP A 56 -15.36 1.62 -0.81
CA ASP A 56 -15.82 0.44 -0.03
C ASP A 56 -14.75 -0.66 0.07
N LEU A 57 -13.53 -0.24 0.40
CA LEU A 57 -12.37 -1.10 0.60
C LEU A 57 -11.82 -0.95 2.01
N LYS A 58 -11.21 -2.03 2.51
CA LYS A 58 -10.46 -2.05 3.77
C LYS A 58 -8.96 -2.16 3.52
N LEU A 59 -8.18 -1.55 4.39
CA LEU A 59 -6.74 -1.84 4.47
C LEU A 59 -6.55 -3.24 5.06
N VAL A 60 -5.79 -4.09 4.38
CA VAL A 60 -5.53 -5.48 4.80
C VAL A 60 -4.13 -5.65 5.39
N SER A 61 -3.14 -5.03 4.75
CA SER A 61 -1.72 -5.17 5.11
C SER A 61 -0.89 -4.07 4.43
N GLY A 62 0.39 -3.98 4.80
CA GLY A 62 1.38 -3.15 4.14
C GLY A 62 2.74 -3.82 4.11
N TRP A 63 3.65 -3.31 3.28
CA TRP A 63 5.00 -3.85 3.14
C TRP A 63 5.99 -3.10 4.05
N TYR A 64 6.86 -3.85 4.73
CA TYR A 64 8.01 -3.33 5.47
C TYR A 64 9.30 -4.00 4.99
N SER A 65 10.25 -3.20 4.50
CA SER A 65 11.58 -3.69 4.09
C SER A 65 12.50 -3.76 5.31
N GLY A 66 12.66 -4.96 5.87
CA GLY A 66 13.51 -5.14 7.03
C GLY A 66 15.02 -5.09 6.73
N THR A 67 15.82 -4.62 7.69
CA THR A 67 17.27 -4.39 7.53
C THR A 67 18.16 -5.12 8.53
N LEU A 68 17.64 -6.20 9.14
CA LEU A 68 18.32 -7.01 10.18
C LEU A 68 19.72 -7.55 9.80
N LEU A 69 20.05 -7.69 8.50
CA LEU A 69 21.41 -8.09 8.10
C LEU A 69 22.47 -7.02 8.43
N GLY A 70 22.06 -5.76 8.58
CA GLY A 70 22.94 -4.63 8.85
C GLY A 70 22.61 -3.86 10.13
N ARG A 71 21.66 -4.34 10.96
CA ARG A 71 21.19 -3.67 12.18
C ARG A 71 20.90 -4.66 13.29
N GLU A 72 20.94 -4.17 14.53
CA GLU A 72 20.52 -4.92 15.70
C GLU A 72 18.99 -5.05 15.76
N VAL A 73 18.51 -6.14 16.37
CA VAL A 73 17.08 -6.44 16.47
C VAL A 73 16.29 -5.33 17.20
N GLU A 74 16.88 -4.71 18.22
CA GLU A 74 16.21 -3.63 18.95
C GLU A 74 16.04 -2.36 18.10
N GLU A 75 17.03 -2.00 17.28
CA GLU A 75 16.91 -0.88 16.35
C GLU A 75 15.82 -1.11 15.31
N GLU A 76 15.69 -2.34 14.82
CA GLU A 76 14.66 -2.71 13.86
C GLU A 76 13.25 -2.61 14.48
N LYS A 77 13.09 -3.06 15.73
CA LYS A 77 11.82 -2.94 16.47
C LYS A 77 11.41 -1.48 16.67
N ASP A 78 12.36 -0.61 17.02
CA ASP A 78 12.12 0.82 17.16
C ASP A 78 11.67 1.46 15.84
N GLN A 79 12.22 1.02 14.70
CA GLN A 79 11.78 1.49 13.39
C GLN A 79 10.36 1.04 13.04
N ILE A 80 10.03 -0.24 13.27
CA ILE A 80 8.68 -0.77 13.00
C ILE A 80 7.65 -0.02 13.85
N ALA A 81 7.96 0.27 15.11
CA ALA A 81 7.06 0.98 16.02
C ALA A 81 6.83 2.46 15.66
N ALA A 82 7.72 3.07 14.87
CA ALA A 82 7.62 4.45 14.43
C ALA A 82 6.79 4.64 13.15
N GLN A 83 6.30 3.56 12.53
CA GLN A 83 5.51 3.58 11.31
C GLN A 83 4.01 3.82 11.55
#